data_AF-A0ABD1CRV5-F1
#
_entry.id   AF-A0ABD1CRV5-F1
#
_cell.length_a   1.000
_cell.length_b   1.000
_cell.length_c   1.000
_cell.angle_alpha   90.00
_cell.angle_beta   90.00
_cell.angle_gamma   90.00
#
_symmetry.space_group_name_H-M   'P 1'
#
loop_
_entity.id
_entity.type
_entity.pdbx_description
1 polymer ?
#
loop_
_entity_poly.entity_id
_entity_poly.type
_entity_poly.pdbx_seq_one_letter_code
_entity_poly.pdbx_strand_id
1 'polypeptide(L)'
;METINGFAKDCFKELNIPSDSNLLARALKTKLTTFSDQDIEFFACMGRKLGALDAEGVYHSQPIEDFFLQSGSTFNKQEMIDVVEICIGQQVRGTPYKDNVAKFNKCFYENKKFDLM
;
A
#
# COMPACT_ATOMS: atom_id res chain seq x y z
N MET A 1 -7.45 16.70 5.83
CA MET A 1 -6.51 15.56 5.87
C MET A 1 -7.09 14.48 4.97
N GLU A 2 -6.37 14.05 3.95
CA GLU A 2 -6.86 12.97 3.08
C GLU A 2 -6.89 11.64 3.83
N THR A 3 -7.85 10.79 3.50
CA THR A 3 -8.07 9.49 4.15
C THR A 3 -7.75 8.38 3.15
N ILE A 4 -7.50 7.15 3.63
CA ILE A 4 -7.33 5.97 2.77
C ILE A 4 -8.48 5.85 1.77
N ASN A 5 -9.71 6.10 2.22
CA ASN A 5 -10.91 6.05 1.39
C ASN A 5 -10.92 7.14 0.30
N GLY A 6 -10.37 8.33 0.60
CA GLY A 6 -10.21 9.41 -0.37
C GLY A 6 -9.24 9.03 -1.49
N PHE A 7 -8.03 8.60 -1.13
CA PHE A 7 -7.04 8.13 -2.09
C PHE A 7 -7.55 6.94 -2.92
N ALA A 8 -8.22 5.98 -2.29
CA ALA A 8 -8.76 4.82 -2.99
C ALA A 8 -9.83 5.21 -4.02
N LYS A 9 -10.71 6.15 -3.69
CA LYS A 9 -11.73 6.66 -4.61
C LYS A 9 -11.10 7.34 -5.83
N ASP A 10 -10.06 8.13 -5.61
CA ASP A 10 -9.34 8.80 -6.69
C ASP A 10 -8.60 7.79 -7.58
N CYS A 11 -7.97 6.78 -6.98
CA CYS A 11 -7.32 5.71 -7.71
C CYS A 11 -8.31 4.84 -8.49
N PHE A 12 -9.50 4.57 -7.96
CA PHE A 12 -10.55 3.88 -8.72
C PHE A 12 -10.95 4.66 -9.96
N LYS A 13 -11.10 5.99 -9.83
CA LYS A 13 -11.40 6.86 -10.97
C LYS A 13 -10.26 6.90 -11.99
N GLU A 14 -9.02 7.07 -11.54
CA GLU A 14 -7.83 7.17 -12.40
C GLU A 14 -7.60 5.87 -13.21
N LEU A 15 -7.86 4.72 -12.60
CA LEU A 15 -7.62 3.41 -13.19
C LEU A 15 -8.86 2.79 -13.85
N ASN A 16 -9.98 3.53 -13.93
CA ASN A 16 -11.27 3.02 -14.39
C ASN A 16 -11.72 1.73 -13.69
N ILE A 17 -11.43 1.61 -12.38
CA ILE A 17 -11.90 0.50 -11.55
C ILE A 17 -13.36 0.78 -11.15
N PRO A 18 -14.28 -0.19 -11.28
CA PRO A 18 -15.67 -0.02 -10.85
C PRO A 18 -15.77 0.42 -9.38
N SER A 19 -16.67 1.37 -9.10
CA SER A 19 -16.83 1.91 -7.75
C SER A 19 -17.36 0.90 -6.72
N ASP A 20 -17.99 -0.18 -7.18
CA ASP A 20 -18.45 -1.33 -6.40
C ASP A 20 -17.36 -2.41 -6.23
N SER A 21 -16.14 -2.15 -6.71
CA SER A 21 -15.01 -3.06 -6.55
C SER A 21 -14.71 -3.33 -5.07
N ASN A 22 -14.50 -4.60 -4.74
CA ASN A 22 -14.14 -5.05 -3.40
C ASN A 22 -12.63 -4.91 -3.11
N LEU A 23 -11.85 -4.32 -4.01
CA LEU A 23 -10.39 -4.26 -3.94
C LEU A 23 -9.91 -3.61 -2.63
N LEU A 24 -10.43 -2.42 -2.31
CA LEU A 24 -10.07 -1.74 -1.06
C LEU A 24 -10.45 -2.58 0.17
N ALA A 25 -11.65 -3.16 0.18
CA ALA A 25 -12.09 -3.99 1.31
C ALA A 25 -11.18 -5.20 1.51
N ARG A 26 -10.72 -5.83 0.42
CA ARG A 26 -9.75 -6.93 0.46
C ARG A 26 -8.38 -6.46 0.95
N ALA A 27 -7.89 -5.32 0.46
CA ALA A 27 -6.64 -4.72 0.92
C ALA A 27 -6.66 -4.42 2.44
N LEU A 28 -7.79 -3.95 2.97
CA LEU A 28 -7.88 -3.62 4.40
C LEU A 28 -8.01 -4.87 5.29
N LYS A 29 -8.86 -5.83 4.90
CA LYS A 29 -9.27 -6.94 5.78
C LYS A 29 -8.53 -8.26 5.60
N THR A 30 -7.94 -8.52 4.42
CA THR A 30 -7.38 -9.84 4.11
C THR A 30 -5.87 -9.80 3.95
N LYS A 31 -5.21 -10.94 4.25
CA LYS A 31 -3.86 -11.22 3.75
C LYS A 31 -3.96 -11.48 2.25
N LEU A 32 -3.46 -10.55 1.45
CA LEU A 32 -3.34 -10.73 0.00
C LEU A 32 -2.02 -11.44 -0.29
N THR A 33 -2.10 -12.67 -0.79
CA THR A 33 -0.91 -13.48 -1.16
C THR A 33 -0.69 -13.54 -2.67
N THR A 34 -1.67 -13.09 -3.46
CA THR A 34 -1.60 -13.00 -4.92
C THR A 34 -2.20 -11.66 -5.38
N PHE A 35 -1.59 -11.08 -6.42
CA PHE A 35 -1.97 -9.79 -6.97
C PHE A 35 -2.15 -9.91 -8.48
N SER A 36 -3.29 -9.45 -8.99
CA SER A 36 -3.47 -9.20 -10.41
C SER A 36 -2.72 -7.91 -10.82
N ASP A 37 -2.53 -7.70 -12.13
CA ASP A 37 -1.98 -6.44 -12.64
C ASP A 37 -2.80 -5.24 -12.18
N GLN A 38 -4.13 -5.37 -12.09
CA GLN A 38 -5.00 -4.30 -11.60
C GLN A 38 -4.78 -4.01 -10.10
N ASP A 39 -4.50 -5.03 -9.28
CA ASP A 39 -4.15 -4.84 -7.87
C ASP A 39 -2.83 -4.07 -7.76
N ILE A 40 -1.83 -4.41 -8.58
CA ILE A 40 -0.51 -3.76 -8.60
C ILE A 40 -0.66 -2.29 -9.01
N GLU A 41 -1.42 -1.98 -10.06
CA GLU A 41 -1.67 -0.60 -10.50
C GLU A 41 -2.42 0.20 -9.42
N PHE A 42 -3.36 -0.43 -8.72
CA PHE A 42 -4.06 0.21 -7.61
C PHE A 42 -3.11 0.55 -6.45
N PHE A 43 -2.26 -0.38 -6.01
CA PHE A 43 -1.27 -0.11 -4.95
C PHE A 43 -0.23 0.90 -5.38
N ALA A 44 0.18 0.88 -6.65
CA ALA A 44 1.05 1.90 -7.22
C ALA A 44 0.41 3.28 -7.14
N CYS A 45 -0.86 3.41 -7.54
CA CYS A 45 -1.59 4.66 -7.44
C CYS A 45 -1.68 5.15 -5.98
N MET A 46 -2.08 4.29 -5.05
CA MET A 46 -2.16 4.62 -3.62
C MET A 46 -0.82 5.11 -3.08
N GLY A 47 0.27 4.40 -3.39
CA GLY A 47 1.63 4.77 -2.98
C GLY A 47 2.05 6.14 -3.52
N ARG A 48 1.71 6.47 -4.77
CA ARG A 48 1.99 7.78 -5.37
C ARG A 48 1.18 8.91 -4.71
N LYS A 49 -0.11 8.71 -4.46
CA LYS A 49 -0.96 9.71 -3.78
C LYS A 49 -0.47 9.99 -2.37
N LEU A 50 0.04 8.96 -1.69
CA LEU A 50 0.66 9.06 -0.38
C LEU A 50 2.03 9.76 -0.38
N GLY A 51 2.64 9.94 -1.56
CA GLY A 51 4.03 10.38 -1.68
C GLY A 51 5.05 9.31 -1.26
N ALA A 52 4.60 8.07 -1.03
CA ALA A 52 5.43 6.97 -0.58
C ALA A 52 6.13 6.22 -1.72
N LEU A 53 5.64 6.33 -2.95
CA LEU A 53 6.17 5.59 -4.10
C LEU A 53 6.83 6.53 -5.10
N ASP A 54 8.08 6.27 -5.46
CA ASP A 54 8.79 7.04 -6.49
C ASP A 54 8.58 6.52 -7.92
N ALA A 55 9.23 7.18 -8.88
CA ALA A 55 9.14 6.84 -10.30
C ALA A 55 9.77 5.48 -10.67
N GLU A 56 10.65 4.94 -9.81
CA GLU A 56 11.26 3.60 -9.99
C GLU A 56 10.41 2.49 -9.34
N GLY A 57 9.32 2.86 -8.67
CA GLY A 57 8.46 1.93 -7.95
C GLY A 57 9.02 1.53 -6.59
N VAL A 58 9.94 2.33 -6.04
CA VAL A 58 10.50 2.09 -4.71
C VAL A 58 9.68 2.83 -3.67
N TYR A 59 9.26 2.10 -2.63
CA TYR A 59 8.56 2.65 -1.48
C TYR A 59 9.53 3.28 -0.47
N HIS A 60 9.14 4.44 0.07
CA HIS A 60 9.81 5.18 1.13
C HIS A 60 8.99 5.08 2.42
N SER A 61 9.67 4.91 3.56
CA SER A 61 9.00 4.56 4.81
C SER A 61 8.29 5.77 5.42
N GLN A 62 8.98 6.92 5.48
CA GLN A 62 8.50 8.13 6.16
C GLN A 62 7.06 8.54 5.76
N PRO A 63 6.68 8.62 4.46
CA PRO A 63 5.32 9.04 4.11
C PRO A 63 4.25 8.01 4.54
N ILE A 64 4.59 6.72 4.57
CA ILE A 64 3.71 5.66 5.04
C ILE A 64 3.52 5.77 6.56
N GLU A 65 4.63 5.90 7.28
CA GLU A 65 4.65 6.03 8.73
C GLU A 65 3.89 7.28 9.18
N ASP A 66 4.19 8.45 8.61
CA ASP A 66 3.55 9.72 8.94
C ASP A 66 2.03 9.64 8.77
N PHE A 67 1.58 9.05 7.66
CA PHE A 67 0.17 8.91 7.37
C PHE A 67 -0.56 8.05 8.40
N PHE A 68 0.01 6.90 8.77
CA PHE A 68 -0.61 6.02 9.76
C PHE A 68 -0.44 6.53 11.19
N LEU A 69 0.65 7.23 11.51
CA LEU A 69 0.83 7.90 12.80
C LEU A 69 -0.21 9.01 13.01
N GLN A 70 -0.53 9.76 11.96
CA GLN A 70 -1.56 10.82 11.98
C GLN A 70 -2.98 10.29 11.82
N SER A 71 -3.14 9.03 11.40
CA SER A 71 -4.45 8.39 11.32
C SER A 71 -5.04 8.14 12.71
N GLY A 72 -6.37 8.20 12.80
CA GLY A 72 -7.14 7.80 13.99
C GLY A 72 -7.26 6.29 14.17
N SER A 73 -6.39 5.50 13.53
CA SER A 73 -6.45 4.04 13.57
C SER A 73 -6.13 3.47 14.96
N THR A 74 -6.78 2.36 15.29
CA THR A 74 -6.68 1.67 16.59
C THR A 74 -5.66 0.54 16.61
N PHE A 75 -5.02 0.23 15.48
CA PHE A 75 -4.00 -0.82 15.41
C PHE A 75 -2.67 -0.39 16.05
N ASN A 76 -1.81 -1.38 16.33
CA ASN A 76 -0.47 -1.13 16.85
C ASN A 76 0.42 -0.44 15.80
N LYS A 77 0.62 0.87 15.96
CA LYS A 77 1.39 1.70 15.03
C LYS A 77 2.84 1.23 14.91
N GLN A 78 3.46 0.76 16.00
CA GLN A 78 4.83 0.24 15.96
C GLN A 78 4.93 -1.03 15.11
N GLU A 79 3.97 -1.95 15.25
CA GLU A 79 3.95 -3.16 14.43
C GLU A 79 3.82 -2.86 12.94
N MET A 80 3.07 -1.81 12.57
CA MET A 80 2.99 -1.35 11.19
C MET A 80 4.32 -0.77 10.70
N ILE A 81 4.98 0.07 11.52
CA ILE A 81 6.30 0.62 11.22
C ILE A 81 7.30 -0.52 10.98
N ASP A 82 7.38 -1.49 11.89
CA ASP A 82 8.29 -2.63 11.80
C ASP A 82 8.08 -3.42 10.49
N VAL A 83 6.82 -3.66 10.11
CA VAL A 83 6.49 -4.35 8.84
C VAL A 83 6.92 -3.52 7.63
N VAL A 84 6.68 -2.20 7.65
CA VAL A 84 7.08 -1.29 6.56
C VAL A 84 8.60 -1.28 6.39
N GLU A 85 9.35 -1.14 7.49
CA GLU A 85 10.82 -1.13 7.48
C GLU A 85 11.39 -2.45 6.94
N ILE A 86 10.88 -3.61 7.41
CA ILE A 86 11.28 -4.93 6.92
C ILE A 86 11.10 -5.03 5.40
N CYS A 87 9.96 -4.58 4.89
CA CYS A 87 9.63 -4.71 3.48
C CYS A 87 10.36 -3.72 2.58
N ILE A 88 10.67 -2.52 3.10
CA ILE A 88 11.52 -1.56 2.38
C ILE A 88 12.95 -2.06 2.29
N GLY A 89 13.49 -2.66 3.36
CA GLY A 89 14.83 -3.24 3.38
C GLY A 89 15.06 -4.37 2.37
N GLN A 90 13.98 -4.97 1.84
CA GLN A 90 14.04 -6.02 0.82
C GLN A 90 13.95 -5.50 -0.63
N GLN A 91 13.77 -4.19 -0.82
CA GLN A 91 13.68 -3.61 -2.16
C GLN A 91 15.04 -3.58 -2.85
N VAL A 92 15.07 -3.97 -4.13
CA VAL A 92 16.30 -4.04 -4.92
C VAL A 92 16.22 -3.01 -6.05
N ARG A 93 17.15 -2.06 -6.06
CA ARG A 93 17.26 -1.06 -7.14
C ARG A 93 17.49 -1.74 -8.50
N GLY A 94 16.87 -1.19 -9.55
CA GLY A 94 16.92 -1.75 -10.90
C GLY A 94 15.94 -2.89 -11.18
N THR A 95 15.14 -3.30 -10.18
CA THR A 95 13.98 -4.17 -10.40
C THR A 95 12.91 -3.42 -11.22
N PRO A 96 12.20 -4.07 -12.17
CA PRO A 96 11.11 -3.44 -12.91
C PRO A 96 10.04 -2.83 -11.98
N TYR A 97 9.48 -1.69 -12.39
CA TYR A 97 8.51 -0.90 -11.60
C TYR A 97 7.40 -1.77 -10.97
N LYS A 98 6.69 -2.55 -11.80
CA LYS A 98 5.58 -3.40 -11.35
C LYS A 98 6.03 -4.49 -10.38
N ASP A 99 7.22 -5.06 -10.61
CA ASP A 99 7.78 -6.10 -9.76
C ASP A 99 8.18 -5.54 -8.39
N ASN A 100 8.72 -4.32 -8.33
CA ASN A 100 9.02 -3.66 -7.06
C ASN A 100 7.75 -3.40 -6.25
N VAL A 101 6.71 -2.85 -6.89
CA VAL A 101 5.42 -2.61 -6.25
C VAL A 101 4.82 -3.93 -5.73
N ALA A 102 4.82 -4.97 -6.55
CA ALA A 102 4.30 -6.28 -6.17
C ALA A 102 5.09 -6.91 -5.01
N LYS A 103 6.42 -6.85 -5.04
CA LYS A 103 7.29 -7.39 -3.98
C LYS A 103 7.07 -6.71 -2.64
N PHE A 104 7.03 -5.37 -2.62
CA PHE A 104 6.78 -4.62 -1.39
C PHE A 104 5.41 -4.99 -0.80
N ASN A 105 4.35 -4.94 -1.61
CA ASN A 105 3.00 -5.24 -1.14
C ASN A 105 2.90 -6.71 -0.68
N LYS A 106 3.49 -7.65 -1.41
CA LYS A 106 3.55 -9.06 -0.97
C LYS A 106 4.19 -9.20 0.40
N CYS A 107 5.36 -8.60 0.61
CA CYS A 107 6.02 -8.61 1.91
C CYS A 107 5.12 -8.00 2.99
N PHE A 108 4.49 -6.84 2.72
CA PHE A 108 3.62 -6.16 3.67
C PHE A 108 2.45 -7.05 4.09
N TYR A 109 1.73 -7.65 3.14
CA TYR A 109 0.57 -8.49 3.43
C TYR A 109 0.90 -9.84 4.06
N GLU A 110 2.08 -10.40 3.79
CA GLU A 110 2.56 -11.61 4.46
C GLU A 110 2.87 -11.34 5.95
N ASN A 111 3.46 -10.18 6.24
CA ASN A 111 3.94 -9.82 7.58
C ASN A 111 2.93 -9.05 8.43
N LYS A 112 1.92 -8.36 7.85
CA LYS A 112 0.90 -7.66 8.65
C LYS A 112 0.14 -8.65 9.54
N LYS A 113 -0.03 -8.28 10.81
CA LYS A 113 -0.89 -8.99 11.78
C LYS A 113 -1.98 -8.09 12.37
N PHE A 114 -2.18 -6.94 11.74
CA PHE A 114 -3.15 -5.94 12.14
C PHE A 114 -4.17 -5.68 11.02
N ASP A 115 -5.37 -5.25 11.44
CA ASP A 115 -6.40 -4.74 10.55
C ASP A 115 -6.27 -3.22 10.42
N LEU A 116 -6.36 -2.72 9.19
CA LEU A 116 -6.27 -1.30 8.87
C LEU A 116 -7.62 -0.56 9.00
N MET A 117 -8.57 -1.15 9.73
CA MET A 117 -9.92 -0.62 9.98
C MET A 117 -10.11 -0.22 11.44
#